data_AF-A0A645A4P1-F1
#
_entry.id   AF-A0A645A4P1-F1
#
_cell.length_a   1.000
_cell.length_b   1.000
_cell.length_c   1.000
_cell.angle_alpha   90.00
_cell.angle_beta   90.00
_cell.angle_gamma   90.00
#
_symmetry.space_group_name_H-M   'P 1'
#
loop_
_entity.id
_entity.type
_entity.pdbx_description
1 polymer ?
#
loop_
_entity_poly.entity_id
_entity_poly.type
_entity_poly.pdbx_seq_one_letter_code
_entity_poly.pdbx_strand_id
1 'polypeptide(L)'
;MLRGETDEADIFQVKILSKTNSKNKQIDILTTDIDIHKINQVNWFDWSAYTQRAGSPILLPTDIGISRIWISDNAQKLKISKADDNTIFYYGYPIRRIENSIRKLIFFDSLHFELYDKSFSFKYNINDTFGNVLKSVQIIEALCNNNLLINDNKLSIGPIQQYEIEATLKNIRPFKNILELINIFPSLNKLREYQLTVEELNFLIRLHKEFICKDLSNYKGTECPRYVRYRIRDVSIILLYIQLNGEYLLLNPFDSQFALEPRVVIIHGDNSETAFFTSLFVSFDKAAWRDSSNLNVNTVISSITTLDLSDENQRDQISDMLLQILSAYDESKYPDLLALANKIAEQLFPIKSMEISVYLNCIQTFYRVQEGKLSSEQMEWLETTLTDAQSNKNHLIECAAYVLLSKFEKAKQAYDLLSEEEKAQIDGYPIAHLLFRKTACD
;
A
#
# COMPACT_ATOMS: atom_id res chain seq x y z
N MET A 1 -61.11 -19.54 12.47
CA MET A 1 -60.20 -20.70 12.50
C MET A 1 -58.90 -20.29 11.84
N LEU A 2 -57.77 -20.70 12.44
CA LEU A 2 -56.38 -20.56 12.01
C LEU A 2 -55.74 -19.16 12.15
N ARG A 3 -55.11 -18.93 13.31
CA ARG A 3 -53.81 -18.25 13.38
C ARG A 3 -52.83 -19.26 14.02
N GLY A 4 -51.90 -19.75 13.22
CA GLY A 4 -50.67 -20.35 13.69
C GLY A 4 -49.56 -19.35 13.39
N GLU A 5 -49.02 -18.73 14.43
CA GLU A 5 -47.73 -18.03 14.38
C GLU A 5 -46.71 -19.02 14.95
N THR A 6 -45.81 -19.49 14.09
CA THR A 6 -44.58 -20.17 14.49
C THR A 6 -43.45 -19.15 14.38
N ASP A 7 -43.10 -18.51 15.49
CA ASP A 7 -41.80 -17.87 15.65
C ASP A 7 -40.76 -18.97 15.88
N GLU A 8 -40.05 -19.39 14.83
CA GLU A 8 -38.86 -20.20 14.97
C GLU A 8 -37.68 -19.30 15.34
N ALA A 9 -37.22 -19.41 16.59
CA ALA A 9 -36.02 -18.75 17.08
C ALA A 9 -34.76 -19.44 16.54
N ASP A 10 -33.76 -18.64 16.13
CA ASP A 10 -32.42 -19.11 15.80
C ASP A 10 -31.78 -19.82 17.00
N ILE A 11 -31.44 -21.11 16.82
CA ILE A 11 -30.76 -21.91 17.84
C ILE A 11 -29.24 -21.82 17.60
N PHE A 12 -28.54 -21.07 18.45
CA PHE A 12 -27.07 -21.09 18.52
C PHE A 12 -26.62 -22.17 19.51
N GLN A 13 -25.93 -23.21 19.02
CA GLN A 13 -25.14 -24.09 19.90
C GLN A 13 -23.69 -23.61 19.91
N VAL A 14 -23.30 -22.93 20.98
CA VAL A 14 -21.90 -22.65 21.29
C VAL A 14 -21.38 -23.82 22.14
N LYS A 15 -20.44 -24.59 21.61
CA LYS A 15 -19.74 -25.63 22.39
C LYS A 15 -18.64 -24.96 23.20
N ILE A 16 -18.89 -24.73 24.48
CA ILE A 16 -17.89 -24.20 25.42
C ILE A 16 -16.95 -25.36 25.77
N LEU A 17 -15.67 -25.24 25.40
CA LEU A 17 -14.62 -26.16 25.88
C LEU A 17 -14.28 -25.80 27.32
N SER A 18 -14.98 -26.39 28.29
CA SER A 18 -14.64 -26.23 29.71
C SER A 18 -13.47 -27.13 30.08
N LYS A 19 -12.40 -26.55 30.63
CA LYS A 19 -11.43 -27.30 31.44
C LYS A 19 -11.84 -27.10 32.91
N THR A 20 -12.64 -28.01 33.45
CA THR A 20 -13.09 -27.93 34.85
C THR A 20 -11.91 -28.13 35.80
N ASN A 21 -11.55 -27.10 36.55
CA ASN A 21 -10.65 -27.21 37.69
C ASN A 21 -11.51 -27.48 38.93
N SER A 22 -11.37 -28.65 39.54
CA SER A 22 -12.35 -29.25 40.47
C SER A 22 -12.47 -28.58 41.86
N LYS A 23 -11.94 -27.37 42.05
CA LYS A 23 -12.01 -26.66 43.33
C LYS A 23 -12.71 -25.31 43.31
N ASN A 24 -12.97 -24.72 42.14
CA ASN A 24 -13.85 -23.55 42.00
C ASN A 24 -14.70 -23.75 40.74
N LYS A 25 -16.02 -23.62 40.84
CA LYS A 25 -16.93 -23.59 39.68
C LYS A 25 -16.68 -22.28 38.92
N GLN A 26 -15.60 -22.25 38.16
CA GLN A 26 -15.15 -21.10 37.40
C GLN A 26 -15.20 -21.44 35.91
N ILE A 27 -15.83 -20.57 35.12
CA ILE A 27 -15.84 -20.64 33.66
C ILE A 27 -15.06 -19.42 33.18
N ASP A 28 -13.86 -19.64 32.67
CA ASP A 28 -13.05 -18.56 32.11
C ASP A 28 -13.50 -18.30 30.67
N ILE A 29 -14.02 -17.10 30.41
CA ILE A 29 -14.38 -16.64 29.08
C ILE A 29 -13.39 -15.56 28.67
N LEU A 30 -12.53 -15.86 27.68
CA LEU A 30 -11.60 -14.90 27.08
C LEU A 30 -12.24 -14.28 25.84
N THR A 31 -12.90 -13.13 26.00
CA THR A 31 -13.29 -12.27 24.89
C THR A 31 -13.02 -10.81 25.25
N THR A 32 -12.67 -10.00 24.25
CA THR A 32 -12.22 -8.62 24.47
C THR A 32 -13.35 -7.59 24.51
N ASP A 33 -14.58 -7.90 24.06
CA ASP A 33 -15.67 -6.93 24.04
C ASP A 33 -17.03 -7.62 24.30
N ILE A 34 -17.74 -7.20 25.35
CA ILE A 34 -19.14 -7.56 25.59
C ILE A 34 -19.90 -6.25 25.82
N ASP A 35 -20.80 -5.90 24.90
CA ASP A 35 -21.81 -4.85 25.14
C ASP A 35 -23.11 -5.51 25.62
N ILE A 36 -23.57 -5.12 26.82
CA ILE A 36 -24.79 -5.66 27.43
C ILE A 36 -25.90 -4.62 27.25
N HIS A 37 -26.82 -4.85 26.31
CA HIS A 37 -28.03 -4.04 26.21
C HIS A 37 -29.16 -4.59 27.10
N LYS A 38 -29.53 -3.73 28.06
CA LYS A 38 -30.80 -3.60 28.80
C LYS A 38 -31.83 -4.72 28.61
N ILE A 39 -31.96 -5.57 29.63
CA ILE A 39 -33.11 -6.46 29.83
C ILE A 39 -34.19 -5.66 30.57
N ASN A 40 -35.36 -5.49 29.96
CA ASN A 40 -36.51 -4.93 30.66
C ASN A 40 -37.01 -5.97 31.69
N GLN A 41 -37.14 -5.52 32.94
CA GLN A 41 -37.65 -6.22 34.13
C GLN A 41 -36.64 -7.00 34.98
N VAL A 42 -35.71 -6.31 35.64
CA VAL A 42 -35.23 -6.67 36.99
C VAL A 42 -34.98 -5.37 37.78
N ASN A 43 -35.43 -5.31 39.03
CA ASN A 43 -35.28 -4.17 39.93
C ASN A 43 -33.80 -3.77 40.08
N TRP A 44 -33.57 -2.47 40.17
CA TRP A 44 -32.27 -1.82 40.34
C TRP A 44 -31.51 -2.40 41.54
N PHE A 45 -30.42 -3.12 41.24
CA PHE A 45 -29.28 -3.28 42.14
C PHE A 45 -28.03 -2.82 41.38
N ASP A 46 -27.15 -2.11 42.08
CA ASP A 46 -26.04 -1.31 41.58
C ASP A 46 -24.99 -2.14 40.79
N TRP A 47 -24.94 -1.97 39.46
CA TRP A 47 -23.95 -2.63 38.58
C TRP A 47 -22.60 -1.90 38.51
N SER A 48 -22.48 -0.74 39.17
CA SER A 48 -21.26 0.06 39.22
C SER A 48 -20.07 -0.64 39.89
N ALA A 49 -20.31 -1.74 40.64
CA ALA A 49 -19.26 -2.56 41.24
C ALA A 49 -18.57 -3.55 40.27
N TYR A 50 -19.05 -3.71 39.04
CA TYR A 50 -18.59 -4.78 38.12
C TYR A 50 -17.95 -4.30 36.81
N THR A 51 -17.71 -3.01 36.62
CA THR A 51 -16.95 -2.52 35.47
C THR A 51 -15.46 -2.86 35.65
N GLN A 52 -14.97 -3.88 34.95
CA GLN A 52 -13.54 -4.22 34.88
C GLN A 52 -12.91 -3.78 33.56
N ARG A 53 -11.58 -3.60 33.58
CA ARG A 53 -10.77 -3.20 32.40
C ARG A 53 -10.89 -4.22 31.27
N ALA A 54 -10.83 -3.73 30.04
CA ALA A 54 -10.76 -4.52 28.81
C ALA A 54 -9.72 -5.65 28.94
N GLY A 55 -10.14 -6.89 28.64
CA GLY A 55 -9.30 -8.09 28.73
C GLY A 55 -9.30 -8.82 30.07
N SER A 56 -10.12 -8.43 31.05
CA SER A 56 -10.30 -9.17 32.32
C SER A 56 -11.47 -10.17 32.23
N PRO A 57 -11.37 -11.36 32.83
CA PRO A 57 -12.45 -12.37 32.80
C PRO A 57 -13.70 -11.87 33.52
N ILE A 58 -14.85 -11.98 32.86
CA ILE A 58 -16.14 -11.56 33.43
C ILE A 58 -16.63 -12.66 34.38
N LEU A 59 -16.81 -12.30 35.65
CA LEU A 59 -17.35 -13.20 36.67
C LEU A 59 -18.88 -13.04 36.73
N LEU A 60 -19.62 -14.10 36.38
CA LEU A 60 -21.08 -14.14 36.52
C LEU A 60 -21.46 -14.96 37.76
N PRO A 61 -22.38 -14.46 38.62
CA PRO A 61 -22.88 -15.23 39.75
C PRO A 61 -23.67 -16.45 39.26
N THR A 62 -23.32 -17.62 39.77
CA THR A 62 -23.87 -18.94 39.37
C THR A 62 -25.31 -19.20 39.85
N ASP A 63 -25.81 -18.30 40.68
CA ASP A 63 -27.05 -18.36 41.45
C ASP A 63 -28.22 -17.65 40.74
N ILE A 64 -27.95 -17.00 39.61
CA ILE A 64 -28.97 -16.50 38.70
C ILE A 64 -29.13 -17.54 37.58
N GLY A 65 -30.33 -18.10 37.44
CA GLY A 65 -30.68 -19.02 36.35
C GLY A 65 -30.66 -18.30 35.00
N ILE A 66 -29.48 -18.12 34.42
CA ILE A 66 -29.29 -17.52 33.10
C ILE A 66 -29.74 -18.54 32.06
N SER A 67 -30.95 -18.36 31.53
CA SER A 67 -31.52 -19.25 30.50
C SER A 67 -31.16 -18.85 29.07
N ARG A 68 -30.71 -17.61 28.84
CA ARG A 68 -30.26 -17.11 27.52
C ARG A 68 -29.20 -16.02 27.64
N ILE A 69 -28.18 -16.11 26.78
CA ILE A 69 -27.21 -15.04 26.53
C ILE A 69 -27.45 -14.57 25.10
N TRP A 70 -27.71 -13.28 24.92
CA TRP A 70 -27.76 -12.64 23.60
C TRP A 70 -26.39 -12.05 23.30
N ILE A 71 -25.76 -12.51 22.23
CA ILE A 71 -24.57 -11.88 21.66
C ILE A 71 -25.07 -11.06 20.49
N SER A 72 -24.91 -9.73 20.55
CA SER A 72 -25.42 -8.83 19.51
C SER A 72 -24.77 -9.14 18.15
N ASP A 73 -25.54 -8.99 17.07
CA ASP A 73 -25.12 -9.16 15.66
C ASP A 73 -23.98 -8.23 15.19
N ASN A 74 -23.44 -7.40 16.07
CA ASN A 74 -22.31 -6.54 15.74
C ASN A 74 -20.99 -7.28 15.94
N ALA A 75 -20.48 -7.77 14.81
CA ALA A 75 -19.07 -7.89 14.46
C ALA A 75 -18.20 -8.79 15.35
N GLN A 76 -18.28 -10.10 15.13
CA GLN A 76 -17.08 -10.91 15.29
C GLN A 76 -16.04 -10.45 14.27
N LYS A 77 -14.95 -9.84 14.74
CA LYS A 77 -13.77 -9.59 13.92
C LYS A 77 -13.27 -10.91 13.34
N LEU A 78 -13.53 -11.07 12.05
CA LEU A 78 -13.05 -12.13 11.17
C LEU A 78 -11.56 -12.43 11.45
N LYS A 79 -11.26 -13.66 11.88
CA LYS A 79 -9.89 -14.17 11.91
C LYS A 79 -9.78 -15.32 10.92
N ILE A 80 -9.20 -15.03 9.76
CA ILE A 80 -8.62 -16.05 8.88
C ILE A 80 -7.22 -16.30 9.43
N SER A 81 -6.98 -17.48 9.98
CA SER A 81 -5.62 -17.93 10.31
C SER A 81 -5.22 -19.03 9.35
N LYS A 82 -4.06 -18.85 8.71
CA LYS A 82 -3.40 -19.88 7.92
C LYS A 82 -2.43 -20.61 8.85
N ALA A 83 -2.53 -21.92 8.98
CA ALA A 83 -1.49 -22.71 9.63
C ALA A 83 -0.37 -23.05 8.62
N ASP A 84 0.79 -23.47 9.13
CA ASP A 84 2.00 -23.78 8.35
C ASP A 84 1.79 -24.90 7.31
N ASP A 85 0.67 -25.63 7.39
CA ASP A 85 0.28 -26.75 6.52
C ASP A 85 -0.71 -26.37 5.40
N ASN A 86 -0.91 -25.08 5.12
CA ASN A 86 -1.95 -24.55 4.20
C ASN A 86 -3.40 -24.82 4.63
N THR A 87 -3.66 -25.26 5.86
CA THR A 87 -5.02 -25.37 6.41
C THR A 87 -5.56 -23.97 6.69
N ILE A 88 -6.78 -23.69 6.21
CA ILE A 88 -7.47 -22.41 6.46
C ILE A 88 -8.60 -22.64 7.47
N PHE A 89 -8.53 -21.91 8.58
CA PHE A 89 -9.50 -21.95 9.66
C PHE A 89 -10.49 -20.79 9.54
N TYR A 90 -11.78 -21.13 9.64
CA TYR A 90 -12.86 -20.15 9.69
C TYR A 90 -13.67 -20.34 10.97
N TYR A 91 -13.71 -19.28 11.79
CA TYR A 91 -14.54 -19.18 12.98
C TYR A 91 -15.59 -18.08 12.81
N GLY A 92 -16.78 -18.28 13.36
CA GLY A 92 -17.74 -17.18 13.58
C GLY A 92 -18.76 -16.88 12.48
N TYR A 93 -18.88 -17.74 11.46
CA TYR A 93 -19.89 -17.52 10.42
C TYR A 93 -21.30 -17.93 10.88
N PRO A 94 -22.33 -17.07 10.69
CA PRO A 94 -23.69 -17.42 10.99
C PRO A 94 -24.16 -18.52 10.05
N ILE A 95 -24.48 -19.70 10.61
CA ILE A 95 -25.16 -20.76 9.87
C ILE A 95 -26.65 -20.41 9.87
N ARG A 96 -27.17 -19.91 8.75
CA ARG A 96 -28.60 -19.60 8.64
C ARG A 96 -29.36 -20.84 8.18
N ARG A 97 -30.39 -21.25 8.94
CA ARG A 97 -31.33 -22.27 8.51
C ARG A 97 -32.39 -21.59 7.65
N ILE A 98 -32.58 -22.05 6.42
CA ILE A 98 -33.51 -21.41 5.49
C ILE A 98 -34.84 -22.17 5.46
N GLU A 99 -34.84 -23.49 5.25
CA GLU A 99 -36.04 -24.34 5.19
C GLU A 99 -35.64 -25.83 5.26
N ASN A 100 -36.54 -26.72 5.72
CA ASN A 100 -36.50 -28.19 5.53
C ASN A 100 -35.11 -28.82 5.33
N SER A 101 -34.25 -28.80 6.35
CA SER A 101 -32.87 -29.36 6.38
C SER A 101 -31.75 -28.59 5.67
N ILE A 102 -32.07 -27.50 4.95
CA ILE A 102 -31.08 -26.68 4.24
C ILE A 102 -30.40 -25.70 5.21
N ARG A 103 -29.07 -25.81 5.30
CA ARG A 103 -28.21 -24.86 6.04
C ARG A 103 -27.41 -24.03 5.05
N LYS A 104 -27.53 -22.71 5.10
CA LYS A 104 -26.75 -21.81 4.26
C LYS A 104 -25.60 -21.20 5.06
N LEU A 105 -24.39 -21.39 4.54
CA LEU A 105 -23.20 -20.67 4.99
C LEU A 105 -22.95 -19.52 4.02
N ILE A 106 -22.97 -18.30 4.53
CA ILE A 106 -22.70 -17.10 3.76
C ILE A 106 -21.34 -16.59 4.22
N PHE A 107 -20.33 -16.66 3.35
CA PHE A 107 -19.01 -16.11 3.66
C PHE A 107 -18.97 -14.62 3.31
N PHE A 108 -19.33 -14.33 2.07
CA PHE A 108 -19.41 -13.00 1.49
C PHE A 108 -20.54 -13.01 0.46
N ASP A 109 -20.93 -11.85 -0.07
CA ASP A 109 -21.89 -11.78 -1.18
C ASP A 109 -21.38 -12.55 -2.42
N SER A 110 -20.05 -12.65 -2.55
CA SER A 110 -19.36 -13.45 -3.57
C SER A 110 -19.35 -14.96 -3.33
N LEU A 111 -19.67 -15.48 -2.14
CA LEU A 111 -19.54 -16.91 -1.85
C LEU A 111 -20.56 -17.43 -0.84
N HIS A 112 -21.43 -18.32 -1.31
CA HIS A 112 -22.42 -19.03 -0.50
C HIS A 112 -22.26 -20.55 -0.65
N PHE A 113 -22.40 -21.27 0.46
CA PHE A 113 -22.62 -22.72 0.45
C PHE A 113 -24.02 -23.03 0.94
N GLU A 114 -24.72 -23.89 0.23
CA GLU A 114 -26.00 -24.46 0.62
C GLU A 114 -25.76 -25.95 0.92
N LEU A 115 -25.87 -26.30 2.19
CA LEU A 115 -25.71 -27.65 2.72
C LEU A 115 -27.10 -28.29 2.84
N TYR A 116 -27.24 -29.48 2.27
CA TYR A 116 -28.42 -30.33 2.37
C TYR A 116 -28.03 -31.63 3.09
N ASP A 117 -29.00 -32.39 3.59
CA ASP A 117 -28.76 -33.63 4.35
C ASP A 117 -27.85 -34.65 3.63
N LYS A 118 -27.79 -34.64 2.30
CA LYS A 118 -26.94 -35.54 1.48
C LYS A 118 -26.25 -34.85 0.29
N SER A 119 -26.38 -33.54 0.15
CA SER A 119 -25.80 -32.80 -0.97
C SER A 119 -25.26 -31.46 -0.52
N PHE A 120 -24.39 -30.90 -1.34
CA PHE A 120 -23.79 -29.60 -1.16
C PHE A 120 -23.91 -28.87 -2.49
N SER A 121 -24.34 -27.62 -2.46
CA SER A 121 -24.21 -26.71 -3.60
C SER A 121 -23.40 -25.49 -3.18
N PHE A 122 -22.65 -24.94 -4.12
CA PHE A 122 -21.95 -23.68 -3.92
C PHE A 122 -22.36 -22.69 -4.99
N LYS A 123 -22.41 -21.41 -4.62
CA LYS A 123 -22.63 -20.30 -5.53
C LYS A 123 -21.50 -19.30 -5.35
N TYR A 124 -20.82 -19.01 -6.45
CA TYR A 124 -19.76 -18.00 -6.52
C TYR A 124 -20.19 -16.87 -7.45
N ASN A 125 -19.99 -15.63 -7.01
CA ASN A 125 -20.26 -14.42 -7.78
C ASN A 125 -19.09 -13.44 -7.68
N ILE A 126 -18.77 -12.77 -8.77
CA ILE A 126 -17.72 -11.74 -8.82
C ILE A 126 -18.24 -10.33 -8.44
N ASN A 127 -19.56 -10.16 -8.27
CA ASN A 127 -20.19 -8.89 -7.91
C ASN A 127 -20.05 -8.55 -6.42
N ASP A 128 -18.83 -8.48 -5.94
CA ASP A 128 -18.46 -8.12 -4.56
C ASP A 128 -17.16 -7.31 -4.61
N THR A 129 -16.75 -6.76 -3.46
CA THR A 129 -15.44 -6.11 -3.34
C THR A 129 -14.34 -7.08 -3.75
N PHE A 130 -13.31 -6.55 -4.41
CA PHE A 130 -12.20 -7.35 -4.89
C PHE A 130 -11.52 -8.12 -3.76
N GLY A 131 -11.41 -7.53 -2.57
CA GLY A 131 -10.91 -8.19 -1.38
C GLY A 131 -11.71 -9.42 -0.98
N ASN A 132 -13.04 -9.36 -1.04
CA ASN A 132 -13.90 -10.51 -0.76
C ASN A 132 -13.83 -11.55 -1.87
N VAL A 133 -13.83 -11.14 -3.13
CA VAL A 133 -13.64 -12.03 -4.28
C VAL A 133 -12.33 -12.84 -4.15
N LEU A 134 -11.24 -12.17 -3.75
CA LEU A 134 -9.95 -12.82 -3.50
C LEU A 134 -9.98 -13.80 -2.32
N LYS A 135 -10.66 -13.45 -1.22
CA LYS A 135 -10.85 -14.37 -0.08
C LYS A 135 -11.69 -15.58 -0.49
N SER A 136 -12.78 -15.36 -1.24
CA SER A 136 -13.64 -16.40 -1.80
C SER A 136 -12.83 -17.41 -2.62
N VAL A 137 -11.91 -16.95 -3.47
CA VAL A 137 -10.99 -17.81 -4.24
C VAL A 137 -10.14 -18.68 -3.32
N GLN A 138 -9.58 -18.12 -2.25
CA GLN A 138 -8.80 -18.88 -1.26
C GLN A 138 -9.64 -19.94 -0.53
N ILE A 139 -10.91 -19.63 -0.21
CA ILE A 139 -11.84 -20.60 0.41
C ILE A 139 -12.10 -21.77 -0.54
N ILE A 140 -12.38 -21.47 -1.80
CA ILE A 140 -12.67 -22.47 -2.84
C ILE A 140 -11.45 -23.37 -3.06
N GLU A 141 -10.23 -22.81 -3.10
CA GLU A 141 -9.00 -23.61 -3.20
C GLU A 141 -8.80 -24.51 -1.97
N ALA A 142 -9.00 -23.98 -0.76
CA ALA A 142 -8.91 -24.78 0.45
C ALA A 142 -9.93 -25.92 0.48
N LEU A 143 -11.13 -25.68 -0.05
CA LEU A 143 -12.18 -26.68 -0.17
C LEU A 143 -11.79 -27.81 -1.13
N CYS A 144 -11.30 -27.47 -2.33
CA CYS A 144 -10.81 -28.48 -3.30
C CYS A 144 -9.66 -29.31 -2.75
N ASN A 145 -8.77 -28.70 -1.97
CA ASN A 145 -7.63 -29.39 -1.38
C ASN A 145 -8.00 -30.18 -0.12
N ASN A 146 -9.29 -30.24 0.28
CA ASN A 146 -9.75 -30.83 1.53
C ASN A 146 -9.02 -30.26 2.76
N ASN A 147 -8.72 -28.96 2.75
CA ASN A 147 -7.97 -28.24 3.79
C ASN A 147 -8.82 -27.11 4.43
N LEU A 148 -10.13 -27.14 4.22
CA LEU A 148 -11.06 -26.17 4.80
C LEU A 148 -11.63 -26.68 6.14
N LEU A 149 -11.39 -25.92 7.21
CA LEU A 149 -11.96 -26.15 8.53
C LEU A 149 -12.96 -25.04 8.87
N ILE A 150 -14.18 -25.43 9.24
CA ILE A 150 -15.23 -24.51 9.70
C ILE A 150 -15.59 -24.92 11.14
N ASN A 151 -15.32 -24.03 12.11
CA ASN A 151 -15.49 -24.31 13.54
C ASN A 151 -14.88 -25.66 13.94
N ASP A 152 -13.61 -25.88 13.57
CA ASP A 152 -12.83 -27.12 13.77
C ASP A 152 -13.37 -28.38 13.08
N ASN A 153 -14.44 -28.27 12.28
CA ASN A 153 -14.96 -29.38 11.49
C ASN A 153 -14.41 -29.30 10.07
N LYS A 154 -13.81 -30.41 9.62
CA LYS A 154 -13.38 -30.58 8.24
C LYS A 154 -14.60 -30.65 7.33
N LEU A 155 -14.70 -29.69 6.41
CA LEU A 155 -15.69 -29.76 5.36
C LEU A 155 -15.16 -30.70 4.26
N SER A 156 -15.72 -31.90 4.19
CA SER A 156 -15.41 -32.88 3.15
C SER A 156 -16.48 -32.82 2.06
N ILE A 157 -16.04 -32.72 0.80
CA ILE A 157 -16.91 -32.71 -0.39
C ILE A 157 -16.90 -34.07 -1.07
N GLY A 158 -18.03 -34.46 -1.67
CA GLY A 158 -18.13 -35.68 -2.47
C GLY A 158 -17.50 -35.51 -3.87
N PRO A 159 -17.27 -36.62 -4.61
CA PRO A 159 -16.57 -36.59 -5.89
C PRO A 159 -17.25 -35.75 -6.99
N ILE A 160 -18.59 -35.74 -7.01
CA ILE A 160 -19.38 -34.97 -7.99
C ILE A 160 -19.23 -33.47 -7.72
N GLN A 161 -19.31 -33.08 -6.44
CA GLN A 161 -19.12 -31.70 -6.01
C GLN A 161 -17.68 -31.24 -6.26
N GLN A 162 -16.71 -32.14 -6.11
CA GLN A 162 -15.32 -31.84 -6.42
C GLN A 162 -15.13 -31.44 -7.88
N TYR A 163 -15.77 -32.14 -8.83
CA TYR A 163 -15.71 -31.76 -10.25
C TYR A 163 -16.30 -30.37 -10.52
N GLU A 164 -17.42 -30.01 -9.90
CA GLU A 164 -18.05 -28.70 -10.06
C GLU A 164 -17.19 -27.56 -9.48
N ILE A 165 -16.58 -27.80 -8.33
CA ILE A 165 -15.69 -26.83 -7.68
C ILE A 165 -14.38 -26.70 -8.48
N GLU A 166 -13.82 -27.79 -9.01
CA GLU A 166 -12.66 -27.77 -9.90
C GLU A 166 -12.93 -27.01 -11.22
N ALA A 167 -14.13 -27.18 -11.80
CA ALA A 167 -14.56 -26.41 -12.96
C ALA A 167 -14.65 -24.90 -12.63
N THR A 168 -15.12 -24.54 -11.45
CA THR A 168 -15.14 -23.13 -11.01
C THR A 168 -13.75 -22.60 -10.67
N LEU A 169 -12.88 -23.41 -10.06
CA LEU A 169 -11.47 -23.08 -9.86
C LEU A 169 -10.78 -22.70 -11.17
N LYS A 170 -11.07 -23.43 -12.25
CA LYS A 170 -10.54 -23.13 -13.58
C LYS A 170 -10.97 -21.73 -14.05
N ASN A 171 -12.21 -21.33 -13.77
CA ASN A 171 -12.75 -20.02 -14.13
C ASN A 171 -12.21 -18.88 -13.26
N ILE A 172 -11.90 -19.14 -11.98
CA ILE A 172 -11.39 -18.13 -11.04
C ILE A 172 -9.86 -18.10 -10.94
N ARG A 173 -9.17 -18.98 -11.68
CA ARG A 173 -7.69 -19.01 -11.78
C ARG A 173 -7.06 -17.64 -12.07
N PRO A 174 -7.64 -16.75 -12.89
CA PRO A 174 -7.10 -15.40 -13.07
C PRO A 174 -7.01 -14.60 -11.77
N PHE A 175 -7.89 -14.81 -10.79
CA PHE A 175 -7.81 -14.13 -9.49
C PHE A 175 -6.64 -14.60 -8.63
N LYS A 176 -6.23 -15.86 -8.77
CA LYS A 176 -5.01 -16.39 -8.13
C LYS A 176 -3.77 -15.71 -8.67
N ASN A 177 -3.71 -15.55 -9.99
CA ASN A 177 -2.65 -14.82 -10.66
C ASN A 177 -2.56 -13.38 -10.11
N ILE A 178 -3.71 -12.74 -9.86
CA ILE A 178 -3.70 -11.38 -9.30
C ILE A 178 -3.28 -11.37 -7.81
N LEU A 179 -3.54 -12.43 -7.03
CA LEU A 179 -2.97 -12.55 -5.67
C LEU A 179 -1.45 -12.55 -5.69
N GLU A 180 -0.84 -13.22 -6.65
CA GLU A 180 0.61 -13.20 -6.86
C GLU A 180 1.11 -11.79 -7.15
N LEU A 181 0.43 -11.05 -8.05
CA LEU A 181 0.75 -9.64 -8.31
C LEU A 181 0.65 -8.76 -7.06
N ILE A 182 -0.36 -8.95 -6.21
CA ILE A 182 -0.53 -8.15 -4.99
C ILE A 182 0.62 -8.39 -4.00
N ASN A 183 1.15 -9.62 -3.95
CA ASN A 183 2.30 -9.93 -3.11
C ASN A 183 3.58 -9.23 -3.61
N ILE A 184 3.73 -9.09 -4.93
CA ILE A 184 4.86 -8.38 -5.54
C ILE A 184 4.69 -6.86 -5.46
N PHE A 185 3.45 -6.37 -5.63
CA PHE A 185 3.09 -4.96 -5.61
C PHE A 185 2.07 -4.69 -4.49
N PRO A 186 2.52 -4.52 -3.24
CA PRO A 186 1.63 -4.29 -2.10
C PRO A 186 0.70 -3.09 -2.25
N SER A 187 1.04 -2.11 -3.09
CA SER A 187 0.19 -0.96 -3.41
C SER A 187 -1.12 -1.34 -4.09
N LEU A 188 -1.19 -2.49 -4.76
CA LEU A 188 -2.43 -3.04 -5.31
C LEU A 188 -3.42 -3.47 -4.20
N ASN A 189 -3.00 -3.57 -2.93
CA ASN A 189 -3.94 -3.85 -1.84
C ASN A 189 -5.02 -2.76 -1.68
N LYS A 190 -4.75 -1.53 -2.12
CA LYS A 190 -5.75 -0.45 -2.17
C LYS A 190 -6.98 -0.82 -3.02
N LEU A 191 -6.80 -1.72 -3.99
CA LEU A 191 -7.89 -2.16 -4.86
C LEU A 191 -8.91 -3.06 -4.13
N ARG A 192 -8.56 -3.63 -2.98
CA ARG A 192 -9.39 -4.63 -2.27
C ARG A 192 -10.75 -4.08 -1.82
N GLU A 193 -10.86 -2.79 -1.60
CA GLU A 193 -12.09 -2.15 -1.11
C GLU A 193 -13.10 -1.88 -2.24
N TYR A 194 -12.67 -2.00 -3.50
CA TYR A 194 -13.49 -1.66 -4.65
C TYR A 194 -14.05 -2.89 -5.34
N GLN A 195 -15.22 -2.73 -5.95
CA GLN A 195 -15.67 -3.63 -7.01
C GLN A 195 -14.93 -3.25 -8.29
N LEU A 196 -14.16 -4.18 -8.86
CA LEU A 196 -13.42 -3.95 -10.10
C LEU A 196 -14.33 -4.14 -11.30
N THR A 197 -14.18 -3.28 -12.30
CA THR A 197 -14.79 -3.47 -13.61
C THR A 197 -14.12 -4.62 -14.37
N VAL A 198 -14.79 -5.12 -15.42
CA VAL A 198 -14.21 -6.16 -16.31
C VAL A 198 -12.92 -5.66 -16.97
N GLU A 199 -12.85 -4.38 -17.33
CA GLU A 199 -11.66 -3.76 -17.93
C GLU A 199 -10.48 -3.73 -16.93
N GLU A 200 -10.74 -3.35 -15.69
CA GLU A 200 -9.76 -3.34 -14.60
C GLU A 200 -9.25 -4.75 -14.27
N LEU A 201 -10.13 -5.76 -14.31
CA LEU A 201 -9.73 -7.14 -14.11
C LEU A 201 -8.84 -7.63 -15.27
N ASN A 202 -9.26 -7.37 -16.51
CA ASN A 202 -8.47 -7.72 -17.71
C ASN A 202 -7.11 -7.03 -17.72
N PHE A 203 -7.05 -5.80 -17.21
CA PHE A 203 -5.80 -5.07 -17.01
C PHE A 203 -4.84 -5.79 -16.06
N LEU A 204 -5.32 -6.23 -14.89
CA LEU A 204 -4.50 -6.96 -13.92
C LEU A 204 -4.06 -8.33 -14.46
N ILE A 205 -4.92 -9.02 -15.22
CA ILE A 205 -4.58 -10.27 -15.90
C ILE A 205 -3.47 -10.04 -16.93
N ARG A 206 -3.56 -8.96 -17.72
CA ARG A 206 -2.50 -8.60 -18.67
C ARG A 206 -1.19 -8.29 -17.96
N LEU A 207 -1.22 -7.51 -16.88
CA LEU A 207 -0.03 -7.22 -16.07
C LEU A 207 0.62 -8.51 -15.53
N HIS A 208 -0.17 -9.47 -15.06
CA HIS A 208 0.36 -10.77 -14.60
C HIS A 208 1.04 -11.52 -15.73
N LYS A 209 0.36 -11.60 -16.88
CA LYS A 209 0.87 -12.30 -18.06
C LYS A 209 2.18 -11.69 -18.58
N GLU A 210 2.26 -10.36 -18.62
CA GLU A 210 3.43 -9.64 -19.11
C GLU A 210 4.59 -9.66 -18.10
N PHE A 211 4.31 -9.46 -16.80
CA PHE A 211 5.34 -9.37 -15.76
C PHE A 211 5.79 -10.73 -15.21
N ILE A 212 4.85 -11.59 -14.81
CA ILE A 212 5.15 -12.87 -14.15
C ILE A 212 5.38 -13.97 -15.19
N CYS A 213 4.50 -14.09 -16.19
CA CYS A 213 4.65 -15.11 -17.23
C CYS A 213 5.65 -14.72 -18.33
N LYS A 214 6.20 -13.50 -18.29
CA LYS A 214 7.16 -12.96 -19.27
C LYS A 214 6.66 -13.01 -20.72
N ASP A 215 5.34 -12.97 -20.93
CA ASP A 215 4.76 -12.96 -22.27
C ASP A 215 4.58 -11.52 -22.76
N LEU A 216 5.59 -11.05 -23.49
CA LEU A 216 5.64 -9.72 -24.10
C LEU A 216 5.27 -9.75 -25.59
N SER A 217 4.43 -10.70 -26.01
CA SER A 217 3.95 -10.80 -27.40
C SER A 217 3.36 -9.50 -27.95
N ASN A 218 2.78 -8.66 -27.09
CA ASN A 218 2.22 -7.35 -27.45
C ASN A 218 3.27 -6.29 -27.85
N TYR A 219 4.55 -6.51 -27.55
CA TYR A 219 5.64 -5.53 -27.73
C TYR A 219 6.61 -5.87 -28.86
N LYS A 220 6.35 -6.93 -29.64
CA LYS A 220 7.22 -7.31 -30.76
C LYS A 220 7.17 -6.26 -31.87
N GLY A 221 8.32 -5.63 -32.18
CA GLY A 221 8.49 -4.72 -33.31
C GLY A 221 8.13 -3.26 -33.04
N THR A 222 7.85 -2.88 -31.79
CA THR A 222 7.65 -1.50 -31.37
C THR A 222 8.89 -0.96 -30.67
N GLU A 223 9.24 0.31 -30.89
CA GLU A 223 10.15 1.04 -30.00
C GLU A 223 9.54 1.00 -28.59
N CYS A 224 10.26 0.38 -27.67
CA CYS A 224 9.75 0.20 -26.32
C CYS A 224 10.16 1.39 -25.45
N PRO A 225 9.22 1.97 -24.69
CA PRO A 225 9.52 3.08 -23.82
C PRO A 225 10.48 2.63 -22.71
N ARG A 226 11.33 3.56 -22.24
CA ARG A 226 12.34 3.32 -21.19
C ARG A 226 11.75 2.69 -19.93
N TYR A 227 10.53 3.09 -19.59
CA TYR A 227 9.70 2.48 -18.55
C TYR A 227 8.24 2.49 -19.02
N VAL A 228 7.46 1.53 -18.53
CA VAL A 228 6.01 1.42 -18.79
C VAL A 228 5.25 1.74 -17.52
N ARG A 229 4.16 2.49 -17.67
CA ARG A 229 3.25 2.81 -16.57
C ARG A 229 1.96 2.01 -16.67
N TYR A 230 1.72 1.20 -15.66
CA TYR A 230 0.48 0.46 -15.48
C TYR A 230 -0.40 1.18 -14.46
N ARG A 231 -1.42 1.91 -14.93
CA ARG A 231 -2.35 2.62 -14.06
C ARG A 231 -3.71 1.93 -13.97
N ILE A 232 -4.17 1.72 -12.74
CA ILE A 232 -5.52 1.29 -12.38
C ILE A 232 -6.01 2.19 -11.25
N ARG A 233 -6.98 3.05 -11.55
CA ARG A 233 -7.48 4.09 -10.64
C ARG A 233 -6.35 5.02 -10.13
N ASP A 234 -6.18 5.10 -8.82
CA ASP A 234 -5.15 5.85 -8.09
C ASP A 234 -3.84 5.06 -7.91
N VAL A 235 -3.82 3.78 -8.29
CA VAL A 235 -2.60 2.96 -8.25
C VAL A 235 -1.91 2.99 -9.60
N SER A 236 -0.62 3.29 -9.61
CA SER A 236 0.22 3.31 -10.79
C SER A 236 1.53 2.57 -10.53
N ILE A 237 1.77 1.51 -11.29
CA ILE A 237 2.95 0.65 -11.20
C ILE A 237 3.90 1.02 -12.33
N ILE A 238 5.12 1.40 -11.98
CA ILE A 238 6.20 1.65 -12.96
C ILE A 238 7.02 0.37 -13.11
N LEU A 239 7.20 -0.07 -14.35
CA LEU A 239 8.07 -1.19 -14.71
C LEU A 239 9.12 -0.73 -15.71
N LEU A 240 10.34 -1.24 -15.58
CA LEU A 240 11.40 -1.05 -16.56
C LEU A 240 11.28 -2.07 -17.67
N TYR A 241 11.43 -1.60 -18.91
CA TYR A 241 11.52 -2.45 -20.07
C TYR A 241 12.98 -2.58 -20.47
N ILE A 242 13.50 -3.81 -20.45
CA ILE A 242 14.92 -4.08 -20.77
C ILE A 242 14.98 -5.10 -21.90
N GLN A 243 15.84 -4.83 -22.88
CA GLN A 243 16.21 -5.78 -23.92
C GLN A 243 17.53 -6.45 -23.54
N LEU A 244 17.52 -7.77 -23.39
CA LEU A 244 18.69 -8.60 -23.09
C LEU A 244 18.81 -9.69 -24.15
N ASN A 245 19.91 -9.72 -24.91
CA ASN A 245 20.17 -10.74 -25.94
C ASN A 245 19.05 -10.91 -26.98
N GLY A 246 18.35 -9.83 -27.32
CA GLY A 246 17.21 -9.86 -28.26
C GLY A 246 15.88 -10.30 -27.64
N GLU A 247 15.88 -10.74 -26.38
CA GLU A 247 14.67 -10.95 -25.58
C GLU A 247 14.32 -9.71 -24.78
N TYR A 248 13.03 -9.53 -24.50
CA TYR A 248 12.54 -8.41 -23.72
C TYR A 248 12.07 -8.88 -22.35
N LEU A 249 12.30 -8.04 -21.33
CA LEU A 249 11.93 -8.31 -19.94
C LEU A 249 11.30 -7.06 -19.32
N LEU A 250 10.26 -7.28 -18.51
CA LEU A 250 9.72 -6.27 -17.61
C LEU A 250 10.25 -6.52 -16.20
N LEU A 251 10.90 -5.51 -15.61
CA LEU A 251 11.46 -5.58 -14.27
C LEU A 251 10.80 -4.53 -13.37
N ASN A 252 10.64 -4.84 -12.08
CA ASN A 252 10.24 -3.84 -11.09
C ASN A 252 11.50 -3.09 -10.63
N PRO A 253 11.73 -1.83 -11.04
CA PRO A 253 12.94 -1.08 -10.67
C PRO A 253 13.13 -0.94 -9.16
N PHE A 254 12.03 -1.02 -8.39
CA PHE A 254 12.04 -0.81 -6.95
C PHE A 254 12.19 -2.12 -6.14
N ASP A 255 12.33 -3.27 -6.80
CA ASP A 255 12.67 -4.51 -6.10
C ASP A 255 14.09 -4.43 -5.55
N SER A 256 14.25 -4.83 -4.29
CA SER A 256 15.53 -4.93 -3.58
C SER A 256 16.63 -5.66 -4.36
N GLN A 257 16.27 -6.63 -5.21
CA GLN A 257 17.24 -7.35 -6.04
C GLN A 257 17.93 -6.45 -7.07
N PHE A 258 17.28 -5.35 -7.47
CA PHE A 258 17.84 -4.36 -8.40
C PHE A 258 18.51 -3.18 -7.70
N ALA A 259 18.56 -3.17 -6.37
CA ALA A 259 19.23 -2.10 -5.62
C ALA A 259 20.73 -1.98 -5.94
N LEU A 260 21.36 -3.04 -6.47
CA LEU A 260 22.81 -3.15 -6.64
C LEU A 260 23.29 -3.32 -8.08
N GLU A 261 22.41 -3.65 -9.05
CA GLU A 261 22.88 -4.24 -10.32
C GLU A 261 22.64 -3.45 -11.61
N PRO A 262 21.54 -2.69 -11.84
CA PRO A 262 21.46 -1.90 -13.06
C PRO A 262 22.20 -0.57 -12.87
N ARG A 263 23.48 -0.54 -13.26
CA ARG A 263 24.22 0.69 -13.46
C ARG A 263 23.99 1.17 -14.89
N VAL A 264 23.48 2.39 -15.06
CA VAL A 264 23.36 3.00 -16.38
C VAL A 264 24.71 3.58 -16.75
N VAL A 265 25.15 3.32 -17.98
CA VAL A 265 26.30 4.01 -18.58
C VAL A 265 25.77 5.22 -19.33
N ILE A 266 26.14 6.42 -18.89
CA ILE A 266 25.88 7.65 -19.64
C ILE A 266 27.08 7.91 -20.54
N ILE A 267 26.86 8.06 -21.85
CA ILE A 267 27.90 8.41 -22.83
C ILE A 267 27.65 9.86 -23.24
N HIS A 268 28.56 10.76 -22.91
CA HIS A 268 28.51 12.15 -23.38
C HIS A 268 29.24 12.29 -24.73
N GLY A 269 28.50 12.71 -25.77
CA GLY A 269 29.05 12.98 -27.11
C GLY A 269 29.24 11.74 -27.99
N ASP A 270 29.79 11.95 -29.20
CA ASP A 270 30.04 10.88 -30.18
C ASP A 270 31.19 9.93 -29.80
N ASN A 271 31.93 10.23 -28.72
CA ASN A 271 33.06 9.44 -28.25
C ASN A 271 32.71 8.65 -26.99
N SER A 272 32.93 7.34 -27.04
CA SER A 272 32.68 6.38 -25.95
C SER A 272 33.59 6.52 -24.71
N GLU A 273 34.41 7.57 -24.62
CA GLU A 273 35.46 7.69 -23.60
C GLU A 273 34.97 8.26 -22.26
N THR A 274 33.85 8.99 -22.23
CA THR A 274 33.27 9.55 -20.99
C THR A 274 32.04 8.74 -20.56
N ALA A 275 32.27 7.44 -20.36
CA ALA A 275 31.29 6.52 -19.81
C ALA A 275 31.46 6.44 -18.29
N PHE A 276 30.44 6.83 -17.52
CA PHE A 276 30.42 6.60 -16.08
C PHE A 276 29.17 5.84 -15.65
N PHE A 277 29.30 5.14 -14.53
CA PHE A 277 28.21 4.38 -13.94
C PHE A 277 27.40 5.26 -12.99
N THR A 278 26.08 5.20 -13.12
CA THR A 278 25.17 5.88 -12.21
C THR A 278 23.94 5.03 -11.89
N SER A 279 23.15 5.48 -10.92
CA SER A 279 21.89 4.85 -10.55
C SER A 279 20.90 4.88 -11.72
N LEU A 280 20.18 3.79 -11.96
CA LEU A 280 19.12 3.77 -12.98
C LEU A 280 18.05 4.84 -12.75
N PHE A 281 17.86 5.26 -11.49
CA PHE A 281 16.81 6.18 -11.11
C PHE A 281 17.06 7.61 -11.60
N VAL A 282 18.30 7.96 -11.99
CA VAL A 282 18.57 9.27 -12.61
C VAL A 282 17.85 9.43 -13.94
N SER A 283 17.43 8.32 -14.56
CA SER A 283 16.64 8.34 -15.79
C SER A 283 15.16 8.66 -15.59
N PHE A 284 14.69 8.75 -14.36
CA PHE A 284 13.27 8.98 -14.06
C PHE A 284 12.97 10.46 -14.06
N ASP A 285 12.03 10.85 -14.91
CA ASP A 285 11.47 12.20 -14.90
C ASP A 285 10.49 12.41 -13.73
N LYS A 286 10.08 13.66 -13.52
CA LYS A 286 9.05 14.05 -12.55
C LYS A 286 7.79 13.18 -12.59
N ALA A 287 7.31 12.82 -13.78
CA ALA A 287 6.08 12.04 -13.91
C ALA A 287 6.29 10.60 -13.43
N ALA A 288 7.43 9.99 -13.74
CA ALA A 288 7.80 8.67 -13.23
C ALA A 288 7.81 8.65 -11.70
N TRP A 289 8.43 9.64 -11.05
CA TRP A 289 8.44 9.76 -9.60
C TRP A 289 7.05 9.96 -9.00
N ARG A 290 6.29 10.91 -9.55
CA ARG A 290 4.94 11.26 -9.08
C ARG A 290 3.98 10.06 -9.10
N ASP A 291 4.09 9.25 -10.15
CA ASP A 291 3.13 8.19 -10.43
C ASP A 291 3.62 6.80 -9.95
N SER A 292 4.72 6.70 -9.21
CA SER A 292 5.28 5.42 -8.72
C SER A 292 4.62 4.94 -7.42
N SER A 293 3.48 4.25 -7.51
CA SER A 293 2.86 3.59 -6.33
C SER A 293 3.64 2.39 -5.82
N ASN A 294 4.58 1.85 -6.61
CA ASN A 294 5.51 0.79 -6.19
C ASN A 294 6.88 1.33 -5.74
N LEU A 295 6.99 2.63 -5.45
CA LEU A 295 8.22 3.24 -4.93
C LEU A 295 8.70 2.51 -3.68
N ASN A 296 9.99 2.17 -3.66
CA ASN A 296 10.70 1.71 -2.47
C ASN A 296 11.86 2.65 -2.19
N VAL A 297 11.71 3.51 -1.19
CA VAL A 297 12.72 4.50 -0.78
C VAL A 297 14.07 3.84 -0.50
N ASN A 298 14.07 2.68 0.16
CA ASN A 298 15.31 2.00 0.53
C ASN A 298 16.04 1.46 -0.70
N THR A 299 15.34 0.89 -1.67
CA THR A 299 15.95 0.43 -2.93
C THR A 299 16.64 1.58 -3.68
N VAL A 300 15.97 2.73 -3.79
CA VAL A 300 16.55 3.92 -4.45
C VAL A 300 17.79 4.39 -3.70
N ILE A 301 17.69 4.55 -2.38
CA ILE A 301 18.81 5.00 -1.54
C ILE A 301 19.98 4.02 -1.60
N SER A 302 19.74 2.72 -1.54
CA SER A 302 20.78 1.71 -1.67
C SER A 302 21.53 1.86 -3.00
N SER A 303 20.83 2.13 -4.11
CA SER A 303 21.50 2.36 -5.40
C SER A 303 22.44 3.57 -5.37
N ILE A 304 22.05 4.65 -4.70
CA ILE A 304 22.84 5.89 -4.59
C ILE A 304 24.05 5.68 -3.68
N THR A 305 23.89 4.96 -2.56
CA THR A 305 25.00 4.71 -1.61
C THR A 305 26.15 3.89 -2.21
N THR A 306 25.93 3.23 -3.35
CA THR A 306 27.00 2.51 -4.06
C THR A 306 27.83 3.39 -5.00
N LEU A 307 27.43 4.65 -5.18
CA LEU A 307 28.08 5.63 -6.05
C LEU A 307 29.20 6.37 -5.32
N ASP A 308 30.17 6.86 -6.09
CA ASP A 308 31.19 7.77 -5.57
C ASP A 308 30.70 9.20 -5.75
N LEU A 309 30.05 9.76 -4.73
CA LEU A 309 29.53 11.12 -4.78
C LEU A 309 30.63 12.20 -4.70
N SER A 310 31.91 11.81 -4.56
CA SER A 310 33.03 12.75 -4.78
C SER A 310 33.27 13.02 -6.26
N ASP A 311 32.81 12.12 -7.15
CA ASP A 311 32.75 12.34 -8.59
C ASP A 311 31.67 13.37 -8.93
N GLU A 312 32.07 14.43 -9.62
CA GLU A 312 31.22 15.54 -10.02
C GLU A 312 30.06 15.10 -10.92
N ASN A 313 30.31 14.26 -11.92
CA ASN A 313 29.27 13.82 -12.84
C ASN A 313 28.21 12.99 -12.12
N GLN A 314 28.62 12.08 -11.23
CA GLN A 314 27.67 11.28 -10.44
C GLN A 314 26.86 12.18 -9.50
N ARG A 315 27.52 13.08 -8.78
CA ARG A 315 26.89 14.01 -7.85
C ARG A 315 25.85 14.89 -8.53
N ASP A 316 26.17 15.44 -9.69
CA ASP A 316 25.29 16.36 -10.42
C ASP A 316 24.05 15.63 -10.96
N GLN A 317 24.19 14.38 -11.43
CA GLN A 317 23.05 13.54 -11.82
C GLN A 317 22.13 13.22 -10.63
N ILE A 318 22.70 13.01 -9.44
CA ILE A 318 21.91 12.78 -8.22
C ILE A 318 21.23 14.07 -7.74
N SER A 319 21.88 15.23 -7.91
CA SER A 319 21.27 16.55 -7.70
C SER A 319 20.08 16.80 -8.64
N ASP A 320 20.22 16.47 -9.93
CA ASP A 320 19.12 16.60 -10.90
C ASP A 320 17.96 15.66 -10.56
N MET A 321 18.26 14.42 -10.18
CA MET A 321 17.25 13.48 -9.70
C MET A 321 16.53 14.02 -8.45
N LEU A 322 17.24 14.65 -7.51
CA LEU A 322 16.65 15.30 -6.34
C LEU A 322 15.65 16.40 -6.76
N LEU A 323 15.98 17.21 -7.77
CA LEU A 323 15.06 18.22 -8.32
C LEU A 323 13.80 17.59 -8.93
N GLN A 324 13.93 16.48 -9.67
CA GLN A 324 12.78 15.76 -10.22
C GLN A 324 11.86 15.21 -9.11
N ILE A 325 12.45 14.65 -8.05
CA ILE A 325 11.72 14.12 -6.89
C ILE A 325 11.00 15.24 -6.14
N LEU A 326 11.67 16.37 -5.89
CA LEU A 326 11.05 17.53 -5.23
C LEU A 326 9.89 18.11 -6.04
N SER A 327 10.05 18.21 -7.37
CA SER A 327 8.96 18.66 -8.24
C SER A 327 7.77 17.69 -8.20
N ALA A 328 8.04 16.39 -8.20
CA ALA A 328 7.01 15.36 -8.09
C ALA A 328 6.30 15.40 -6.72
N TYR A 329 7.03 15.65 -5.65
CA TYR A 329 6.48 15.89 -4.31
C TYR A 329 5.62 17.15 -4.30
N ASP A 330 6.06 18.23 -4.93
CA ASP A 330 5.33 19.49 -4.91
C ASP A 330 3.96 19.38 -5.58
N GLU A 331 3.82 18.54 -6.61
CA GLU A 331 2.55 18.21 -7.26
C GLU A 331 1.69 17.20 -6.47
N SER A 332 2.28 16.09 -6.01
CA SER A 332 1.51 14.96 -5.44
C SER A 332 1.28 15.05 -3.93
N LYS A 333 2.15 15.76 -3.21
CA LYS A 333 2.28 15.73 -1.75
C LYS A 333 2.46 14.32 -1.17
N TYR A 334 3.02 13.39 -1.93
CA TYR A 334 3.25 12.02 -1.48
C TYR A 334 4.42 11.96 -0.47
N PRO A 335 4.21 11.56 0.80
CA PRO A 335 5.23 11.66 1.85
C PRO A 335 6.53 10.88 1.55
N ASP A 336 6.42 9.73 0.89
CA ASP A 336 7.60 8.90 0.57
C ASP A 336 8.57 9.60 -0.38
N LEU A 337 8.08 10.51 -1.26
CA LEU A 337 8.95 11.31 -2.13
C LEU A 337 9.76 12.32 -1.34
N LEU A 338 9.16 12.99 -0.35
CA LEU A 338 9.89 13.92 0.51
C LEU A 338 10.87 13.17 1.43
N ALA A 339 10.48 12.00 1.93
CA ALA A 339 11.37 11.14 2.71
C ALA A 339 12.57 10.66 1.88
N LEU A 340 12.36 10.31 0.61
CA LEU A 340 13.42 9.98 -0.33
C LEU A 340 14.33 11.18 -0.60
N ALA A 341 13.76 12.33 -0.94
CA ALA A 341 14.51 13.56 -1.17
C ALA A 341 15.39 13.92 0.04
N ASN A 342 14.86 13.83 1.26
CA ASN A 342 15.61 14.10 2.48
C ASN A 342 16.83 13.19 2.62
N LYS A 343 16.65 11.87 2.44
CA LYS A 343 17.75 10.90 2.52
C LYS A 343 18.83 11.13 1.45
N ILE A 344 18.45 11.61 0.27
CA ILE A 344 19.41 11.99 -0.78
C ILE A 344 20.17 13.25 -0.37
N ALA A 345 19.46 14.29 0.09
CA ALA A 345 20.06 15.53 0.56
C ALA A 345 21.04 15.30 1.73
N GLU A 346 20.70 14.40 2.67
CA GLU A 346 21.59 14.00 3.77
C GLU A 346 22.91 13.36 3.31
N GLN A 347 22.92 12.68 2.15
CA GLN A 347 24.14 12.11 1.57
C GLN A 347 24.97 13.15 0.81
N LEU A 348 24.31 14.09 0.15
CA LEU A 348 24.97 15.13 -0.64
C LEU A 348 25.56 16.24 0.25
N PHE A 349 24.79 16.73 1.23
CA PHE A 349 25.12 17.93 2.01
C PHE A 349 26.52 17.93 2.69
N PRO A 350 27.06 16.81 3.20
CA PRO A 350 28.38 16.78 3.84
C PRO A 350 29.58 16.99 2.89
N ILE A 351 29.38 16.97 1.57
CA ILE A 351 30.46 16.98 0.57
C ILE A 351 30.99 18.42 0.38
N LYS A 352 32.14 18.73 0.99
CA LYS A 352 32.71 20.09 1.09
C LYS A 352 33.07 20.78 -0.23
N SER A 353 33.32 20.02 -1.30
CA SER A 353 33.78 20.54 -2.61
C SER A 353 32.65 20.67 -3.63
N MET A 354 31.42 20.80 -3.16
CA MET A 354 30.22 20.76 -3.98
C MET A 354 29.86 22.15 -4.51
N GLU A 355 29.32 22.20 -5.74
CA GLU A 355 28.80 23.43 -6.31
C GLU A 355 27.66 24.03 -5.47
N ILE A 356 27.56 25.37 -5.48
CA ILE A 356 26.54 26.13 -4.73
C ILE A 356 25.13 25.67 -5.10
N SER A 357 24.89 25.36 -6.38
CA SER A 357 23.62 24.86 -6.91
C SER A 357 23.13 23.60 -6.19
N VAL A 358 24.01 22.62 -6.01
CA VAL A 358 23.68 21.36 -5.33
C VAL A 358 23.42 21.60 -3.84
N TYR A 359 24.19 22.47 -3.19
CA TYR A 359 23.90 22.87 -1.81
C TYR A 359 22.53 23.53 -1.66
N LEU A 360 22.17 24.44 -2.56
CA LEU A 360 20.83 25.05 -2.59
C LEU A 360 19.74 23.98 -2.76
N ASN A 361 19.98 22.94 -3.57
CA ASN A 361 19.07 21.81 -3.75
C ASN A 361 18.88 20.97 -2.48
N CYS A 362 19.96 20.76 -1.72
CA CYS A 362 19.87 20.13 -0.40
C CYS A 362 19.10 21.01 0.59
N ILE A 363 19.42 22.31 0.68
CA ILE A 363 18.78 23.22 1.64
C ILE A 363 17.29 23.41 1.33
N GLN A 364 16.87 23.49 0.07
CA GLN A 364 15.45 23.54 -0.27
C GLN A 364 14.70 22.25 0.10
N THR A 365 15.41 21.13 0.18
CA THR A 365 14.83 19.87 0.67
C THR A 365 14.61 19.97 2.17
N PHE A 366 15.64 20.38 2.93
CA PHE A 366 15.53 20.57 4.37
C PHE A 366 14.47 21.61 4.74
N TYR A 367 14.36 22.69 3.96
CA TYR A 367 13.30 23.69 4.12
C TYR A 367 11.90 23.06 4.07
N ARG A 368 11.65 22.14 3.14
CA ARG A 368 10.35 21.44 3.04
C ARG A 368 10.13 20.48 4.20
N VAL A 369 11.16 19.72 4.58
CA VAL A 369 11.10 18.74 5.68
C VAL A 369 10.86 19.42 7.03
N GLN A 370 11.49 20.57 7.25
CA GLN A 370 11.46 21.33 8.50
C GLN A 370 10.39 22.43 8.51
N GLU A 371 9.48 22.43 7.53
CA GLU A 371 8.39 23.41 7.41
C GLU A 371 8.87 24.87 7.46
N GLY A 372 10.00 25.13 6.79
CA GLY A 372 10.63 26.45 6.68
C GLY A 372 11.58 26.82 7.82
N LYS A 373 11.77 25.95 8.81
CA LYS A 373 12.63 26.20 9.97
C LYS A 373 14.03 25.61 9.79
N LEU A 374 14.85 26.27 8.96
CA LEU A 374 16.24 25.89 8.75
C LEU A 374 17.10 26.02 10.02
N SER A 375 18.16 25.22 10.11
CA SER A 375 19.12 25.30 11.22
C SER A 375 19.97 26.57 11.14
N SER A 376 20.56 27.00 12.27
CA SER A 376 21.44 28.17 12.29
C SER A 376 22.62 28.05 11.31
N GLU A 377 23.19 26.85 11.18
CA GLU A 377 24.28 26.56 10.23
C GLU A 377 23.82 26.75 8.78
N GLN A 378 22.63 26.27 8.43
CA GLN A 378 22.06 26.44 7.08
C GLN A 378 21.74 27.91 6.79
N MET A 379 21.23 28.63 7.79
CA MET A 379 20.95 30.07 7.67
C MET A 379 22.24 30.87 7.47
N GLU A 380 23.28 30.59 8.25
CA GLU A 380 24.59 31.25 8.13
C GLU A 380 25.23 30.99 6.76
N TRP A 381 25.15 29.75 6.26
CA TRP A 381 25.63 29.39 4.93
C TRP A 381 24.88 30.16 3.83
N LEU A 382 23.55 30.29 3.93
CA LEU A 382 22.73 31.06 2.98
C LEU A 382 23.09 32.54 3.00
N GLU A 383 23.33 33.14 4.16
CA GLU A 383 23.72 34.55 4.28
C GLU A 383 25.11 34.83 3.71
N THR A 384 26.05 33.91 3.91
CA THR A 384 27.38 33.97 3.30
C THR A 384 27.28 33.87 1.78
N THR A 385 26.57 32.86 1.29
CA THR A 385 26.31 32.63 -0.15
C THR A 385 25.64 33.83 -0.80
N LEU A 386 24.68 34.47 -0.11
CA LEU A 386 24.02 35.67 -0.60
C LEU A 386 25.00 36.84 -0.74
N THR A 387 25.90 37.03 0.22
CA THR A 387 26.91 38.11 0.18
C THR A 387 27.86 37.94 -1.01
N ASP A 388 28.29 36.70 -1.27
CA ASP A 388 29.14 36.36 -2.40
C ASP A 388 28.40 36.53 -3.74
N ALA A 389 27.13 36.10 -3.81
CA ALA A 389 26.30 36.24 -5.00
C ALA A 389 26.08 37.72 -5.37
N GLN A 390 25.82 38.58 -4.37
CA GLN A 390 25.68 40.03 -4.54
C GLN A 390 26.94 40.70 -5.05
N SER A 391 28.10 40.29 -4.53
CA SER A 391 29.39 40.81 -4.96
C SER A 391 29.67 40.45 -6.43
N ASN A 392 29.22 39.27 -6.86
CA ASN A 392 29.41 38.75 -8.20
C ASN A 392 28.23 39.04 -9.17
N LYS A 393 27.19 39.74 -8.71
CA LYS A 393 25.94 40.00 -9.46
C LYS A 393 25.27 38.72 -9.99
N ASN A 394 25.29 37.64 -9.22
CA ASN A 394 24.64 36.39 -9.58
C ASN A 394 23.20 36.38 -9.04
N HIS A 395 22.28 36.99 -9.79
CA HIS A 395 20.90 37.16 -9.38
C HIS A 395 20.13 35.83 -9.25
N LEU A 396 20.58 34.74 -9.91
CA LEU A 396 19.95 33.43 -9.81
C LEU A 396 20.18 32.83 -8.41
N ILE A 397 21.43 32.85 -7.94
CA ILE A 397 21.79 32.40 -6.58
C ILE A 397 21.16 33.33 -5.53
N GLU A 398 21.17 34.65 -5.75
CA GLU A 398 20.50 35.60 -4.86
C GLU A 398 19.02 35.28 -4.69
N CYS A 399 18.31 35.05 -5.80
CA CYS A 399 16.88 34.71 -5.79
C CYS A 399 16.63 33.44 -4.97
N ALA A 400 17.35 32.36 -5.28
CA ALA A 400 17.22 31.09 -4.57
C ALA A 400 17.52 31.22 -3.06
N ALA A 401 18.60 31.92 -2.70
CA ALA A 401 18.96 32.14 -1.30
C ALA A 401 17.89 32.97 -0.55
N TYR A 402 17.38 34.04 -1.18
CA TYR A 402 16.32 34.84 -0.58
C TYR A 402 15.03 34.07 -0.35
N VAL A 403 14.64 33.17 -1.26
CA VAL A 403 13.48 32.28 -1.08
C VAL A 403 13.65 31.42 0.17
N LEU A 404 14.82 30.78 0.32
CA LEU A 404 15.10 29.89 1.45
C LEU A 404 15.24 30.62 2.78
N LEU A 405 15.69 31.88 2.75
CA LEU A 405 15.67 32.80 3.89
C LEU A 405 14.27 33.40 4.17
N SER A 406 13.24 33.00 3.41
CA SER A 406 11.88 33.54 3.51
C SER A 406 11.79 35.07 3.32
N LYS A 407 12.72 35.66 2.58
CA LYS A 407 12.77 37.09 2.22
C LYS A 407 12.12 37.31 0.85
N PHE A 408 10.85 36.94 0.70
CA PHE A 408 10.16 36.82 -0.60
C PHE A 408 10.14 38.10 -1.44
N GLU A 409 9.98 39.28 -0.84
CA GLU A 409 10.05 40.56 -1.56
C GLU A 409 11.41 40.78 -2.23
N LYS A 410 12.50 40.42 -1.53
CA LYS A 410 13.85 40.50 -2.08
C LYS A 410 14.10 39.42 -3.12
N ALA A 411 13.56 38.22 -2.92
CA ALA A 411 13.61 37.15 -3.92
C ALA A 411 12.95 37.59 -5.23
N LYS A 412 11.78 38.23 -5.15
CA LYS A 412 11.08 38.76 -6.33
C LYS A 412 11.89 39.86 -7.03
N GLN A 413 12.51 40.77 -6.28
CA GLN A 413 13.40 41.77 -6.87
C GLN A 413 14.59 41.14 -7.60
N ALA A 414 15.22 40.11 -7.01
CA ALA A 414 16.29 39.38 -7.68
C ALA A 414 15.80 38.63 -8.92
N TYR A 415 14.61 38.01 -8.86
CA TYR A 415 13.96 37.36 -10.00
C TYR A 415 13.65 38.32 -11.14
N ASP A 416 13.16 39.53 -10.84
CA ASP A 416 12.82 40.54 -11.86
C ASP A 416 14.06 41.06 -12.60
N LEU A 417 15.26 40.91 -12.03
CA LEU A 417 16.56 41.25 -12.64
C LEU A 417 17.11 40.15 -13.56
N LEU A 418 16.53 38.95 -13.53
CA LEU A 418 16.96 37.83 -14.38
C LEU A 418 16.58 38.04 -15.84
N SER A 419 17.37 37.46 -16.73
CA SER A 419 16.99 37.29 -18.13
C SER A 419 15.79 36.33 -18.28
N GLU A 420 15.09 36.39 -19.41
CA GLU A 420 13.95 35.49 -19.67
C GLU A 420 14.37 34.01 -19.69
N GLU A 421 15.61 33.71 -20.11
CA GLU A 421 16.16 32.35 -20.07
C GLU A 421 16.37 31.87 -18.64
N GLU A 422 16.94 32.71 -17.77
CA GLU A 422 17.13 32.38 -16.35
C GLU A 422 15.81 32.29 -15.58
N LYS A 423 14.82 33.14 -15.91
CA LYS A 423 13.46 33.02 -15.37
C LYS A 423 12.84 31.69 -15.76
N ALA A 424 12.95 31.29 -17.03
CA ALA A 424 12.46 30.00 -17.49
C ALA A 424 13.14 28.83 -16.76
N GLN A 425 14.43 28.95 -16.42
CA GLN A 425 15.11 27.96 -15.58
C GLN A 425 14.54 27.90 -14.17
N ILE A 426 14.42 29.05 -13.48
CA ILE A 426 13.84 29.10 -12.12
C ILE A 426 12.42 28.55 -12.11
N ASP A 427 11.58 28.95 -13.07
CA ASP A 427 10.19 28.51 -13.19
C ASP A 427 10.08 26.99 -13.39
N GLY A 428 11.09 26.38 -14.02
CA GLY A 428 11.21 24.93 -14.18
C GLY A 428 11.67 24.19 -12.93
N TYR A 429 12.24 24.89 -11.94
CA TYR A 429 12.77 24.29 -10.72
C TYR A 429 11.76 24.25 -9.57
N PRO A 430 11.85 23.25 -8.66
CA PRO A 430 10.98 23.15 -7.49
C PRO A 430 11.00 24.41 -6.61
N ILE A 431 12.10 25.18 -6.59
CA ILE A 431 12.21 26.37 -5.76
C ILE A 431 11.20 27.46 -6.15
N ALA A 432 10.75 27.50 -7.40
CA ALA A 432 9.68 28.41 -7.84
C ALA A 432 8.36 28.15 -7.12
N HIS A 433 8.06 26.90 -6.73
CA HIS A 433 6.87 26.61 -5.92
C HIS A 433 6.90 27.28 -4.55
N LEU A 434 8.09 27.57 -4.00
CA LEU A 434 8.23 28.30 -2.75
C LEU A 434 8.08 29.81 -2.97
N LEU A 435 8.62 30.34 -4.08
CA LEU A 435 8.53 31.77 -4.44
C LEU A 435 7.10 32.20 -4.81
N PHE A 436 6.43 31.42 -5.66
CA PHE A 436 5.12 31.77 -6.22
C PHE A 436 3.95 31.08 -5.52
N ARG A 437 4.17 30.52 -4.33
CA ARG A 437 3.08 30.03 -3.50
C ARG A 437 2.10 31.19 -3.31
N LYS A 438 0.91 31.10 -3.92
CA LYS A 438 -0.20 32.02 -3.65
C LYS A 438 -0.33 32.08 -2.13
N THR A 439 -0.18 33.28 -1.58
CA THR A 439 -0.58 33.62 -0.20
C THR A 439 -2.07 33.29 -0.08
N ALA A 440 -2.37 32.04 0.25
CA ALA A 440 -3.73 31.54 0.53
C ALA A 440 -4.06 31.66 2.03
N CYS A 441 -3.27 32.42 2.77
CA CYS A 441 -3.52 32.82 4.16
C CYS A 441 -3.17 34.30 4.29
N ASP A 442 -4.04 35.16 3.76
CA ASP A 442 -4.31 36.49 4.31
C ASP A 442 -5.82 36.60 4.57
#